data_AF-A0A0F9PFQ7-F1
#
_entry.id   AF-A0A0F9PFQ7-F1
#
_cell.length_a   1.000
_cell.length_b   1.000
_cell.length_c   1.000
_cell.angle_alpha   90.00
_cell.angle_beta   90.00
_cell.angle_gamma   90.00
#
_symmetry.space_group_name_H-M   'P 1'
#
loop_
_entity.id
_entity.type
_entity.pdbx_description
1 polymer ?
#
loop_
_entity_poly.entity_id
_entity_poly.type
_entity_poly.pdbx_seq_one_letter_code
_entity_poly.pdbx_strand_id
1 'polypeptide(L)'
;MAEETTQDSLLGDQAGNSPEPWYGEGQKELVDTKGWKTGADAISSYTELEKSMGGRLKMPTPESSAEEVRAFYQKTGCPENPAGYELATPEGDFPQNESMENAIKQIAYDMGVSKQSFEAIVKGYYDQMSADMVATKESGEKVLREDLGDSYDEGIKIANRFLETCSDEFCTMAKQLGLYNNPIFIKEWIAKGTQTLSDTLIKGTADGDKSDGGYVPQYKDSPEMYAMGDDDESKKAREYFKARGITY
;
A
#
# COMPACT_ATOMS: atom_id res chain seq x y z
N MET A 1 -63.26 89.59 -23.11
CA MET A 1 -62.20 90.43 -23.70
C MET A 1 -60.96 90.25 -22.86
N ALA A 2 -59.83 90.11 -23.54
CA ALA A 2 -58.50 89.92 -22.99
C ALA A 2 -58.07 91.09 -22.10
N GLU A 3 -57.13 90.86 -21.17
CA GLU A 3 -55.73 91.23 -21.38
C GLU A 3 -54.84 90.75 -20.23
N GLU A 4 -53.72 90.14 -20.62
CA GLU A 4 -52.54 89.89 -19.81
C GLU A 4 -51.99 91.21 -19.24
N THR A 5 -51.47 91.17 -18.02
CA THR A 5 -50.40 92.09 -17.61
C THR A 5 -49.40 91.31 -16.77
N THR A 6 -48.39 90.82 -17.50
CA THR A 6 -46.96 90.88 -17.24
C THR A 6 -46.45 90.79 -15.79
N GLN A 7 -45.63 89.75 -15.62
CA GLN A 7 -44.52 89.62 -14.69
C GLN A 7 -43.80 90.95 -14.39
N ASP A 8 -43.49 91.18 -13.12
CA ASP A 8 -42.17 91.72 -12.78
C ASP A 8 -41.61 91.04 -11.53
N SER A 9 -40.31 90.78 -11.63
CA SER A 9 -39.48 89.88 -10.86
C SER A 9 -39.12 90.47 -9.49
N LEU A 10 -39.32 89.70 -8.42
CA LEU A 10 -38.57 89.84 -7.18
C LEU A 10 -37.83 88.53 -6.92
N LEU A 11 -36.68 88.39 -7.60
CA LEU A 11 -35.61 87.46 -7.27
C LEU A 11 -35.12 87.73 -5.84
N GLY A 12 -35.67 86.98 -4.88
CA GLY A 12 -35.08 86.74 -3.57
C GLY A 12 -34.29 85.44 -3.60
N ASP A 13 -32.97 85.58 -3.65
CA ASP A 13 -31.95 84.55 -3.50
C ASP A 13 -32.29 83.58 -2.33
N GLN A 14 -32.61 82.33 -2.66
CA GLN A 14 -32.62 81.23 -1.70
C GLN A 14 -31.37 80.41 -1.95
N ALA A 15 -30.40 80.63 -1.06
CA ALA A 15 -29.15 79.91 -0.96
C ALA A 15 -29.34 78.41 -1.20
N GLY A 16 -28.50 77.87 -2.08
CA GLY A 16 -28.47 76.46 -2.44
C GLY A 16 -28.32 75.56 -1.21
N ASN A 17 -29.38 74.82 -0.90
CA ASN A 17 -29.31 73.70 0.01
C ASN A 17 -28.61 72.54 -0.72
N SER A 18 -27.28 72.54 -0.74
CA SER A 18 -26.55 71.30 -1.01
C SER A 18 -26.88 70.34 0.12
N PRO A 19 -27.54 69.20 -0.15
CA PRO A 19 -27.88 68.25 0.91
C PRO A 19 -26.59 67.84 1.61
N GLU A 20 -26.61 67.85 2.96
CA GLU A 20 -25.49 67.35 3.75
C GLU A 20 -25.05 65.98 3.22
N PRO A 21 -23.73 65.75 3.09
CA PRO A 21 -23.24 64.47 2.62
C PRO A 21 -23.79 63.34 3.50
N TRP A 22 -24.14 62.21 2.87
CA TRP A 22 -24.72 61.06 3.58
C TRP A 22 -23.72 60.38 4.56
N TYR A 23 -22.47 60.83 4.58
CA TYR A 23 -21.36 60.32 5.38
C TYR A 23 -20.81 61.42 6.30
N GLY A 24 -20.21 61.02 7.43
CA GLY A 24 -19.65 61.93 8.42
C GLY A 24 -18.29 62.52 8.03
N GLU A 25 -17.83 63.52 8.79
CA GLU A 25 -16.51 64.13 8.60
C GLU A 25 -15.39 63.07 8.69
N GLY A 26 -14.46 63.11 7.72
CA GLY A 26 -13.34 62.16 7.62
C GLY A 26 -13.65 60.83 6.90
N GLN A 27 -14.91 60.58 6.49
CA GLN A 27 -15.28 59.33 5.80
C GLN A 27 -15.23 59.42 4.27
N LYS A 28 -15.03 60.62 3.72
CA LYS A 28 -15.02 60.89 2.27
C LYS A 28 -14.04 60.00 1.51
N GLU A 29 -12.80 59.89 2.00
CA GLU A 29 -11.76 59.09 1.35
C GLU A 29 -12.11 57.58 1.34
N LEU A 30 -12.72 57.08 2.41
CA LEU A 30 -13.19 55.69 2.49
C LEU A 30 -14.35 55.46 1.51
N VAL A 31 -15.31 56.37 1.45
CA VAL A 31 -16.46 56.32 0.55
C VAL A 31 -15.99 56.31 -0.92
N ASP A 32 -15.06 57.19 -1.27
CA ASP A 32 -14.50 57.29 -2.62
C ASP A 32 -13.68 56.03 -2.97
N THR A 33 -12.84 55.55 -2.03
CA THR A 33 -12.01 54.34 -2.21
C THR A 33 -12.86 53.07 -2.38
N LYS A 34 -13.96 52.96 -1.63
CA LYS A 34 -14.88 51.82 -1.69
C LYS A 34 -15.92 51.96 -2.81
N GLY A 35 -16.00 53.12 -3.46
CA GLY A 35 -16.94 53.40 -4.53
C GLY A 35 -18.40 53.45 -4.09
N TRP A 36 -18.67 53.74 -2.82
CA TRP A 36 -20.03 53.81 -2.28
C TRP A 36 -20.70 55.10 -2.75
N LYS A 37 -21.86 55.00 -3.39
CA LYS A 37 -22.60 56.17 -3.91
C LYS A 37 -23.62 56.67 -2.89
N THR A 38 -24.12 55.76 -2.06
CA THR A 38 -25.14 56.01 -1.03
C THR A 38 -24.84 55.24 0.26
N GLY A 39 -25.48 55.63 1.36
CA GLY A 39 -25.42 54.87 2.61
C GLY A 39 -25.93 53.43 2.48
N ALA A 40 -26.84 53.17 1.55
CA ALA A 40 -27.31 51.82 1.25
C ALA A 40 -26.20 50.92 0.67
N ASP A 41 -25.27 51.49 -0.11
CA ASP A 41 -24.13 50.75 -0.66
C ASP A 41 -23.15 50.35 0.45
N ALA A 42 -22.91 51.25 1.42
CA ALA A 42 -22.07 50.96 2.58
C ALA A 42 -22.69 49.88 3.48
N ILE A 43 -24.01 49.95 3.75
CA ILE A 43 -24.75 48.93 4.51
C ILE A 43 -24.74 47.58 3.78
N SER A 44 -24.91 47.58 2.45
CA SER A 44 -24.85 46.37 1.64
C SER A 44 -23.45 45.75 1.66
N SER A 45 -22.41 46.58 1.50
CA SER A 45 -21.01 46.14 1.61
C SER A 45 -20.68 45.58 2.98
N TYR A 46 -21.21 46.18 4.06
CA TYR A 46 -21.06 45.67 5.41
C TYR A 46 -21.83 44.35 5.62
N THR A 47 -23.04 44.22 5.05
CA THR A 47 -23.83 42.98 5.10
C THR A 47 -23.12 41.83 4.37
N GLU A 48 -22.51 42.11 3.21
CA GLU A 48 -21.67 41.13 2.50
C GLU A 48 -20.41 40.79 3.30
N LEU A 49 -19.80 41.78 3.97
CA LEU A 49 -18.67 41.55 4.86
C LEU A 49 -19.08 40.66 6.04
N GLU A 50 -20.22 40.89 6.70
CA GLU A 50 -20.75 40.05 7.77
C GLU A 50 -21.07 38.63 7.28
N LYS A 51 -21.66 38.48 6.09
CA LYS A 51 -21.85 37.16 5.46
C LYS A 51 -20.52 36.47 5.19
N SER A 52 -19.53 37.20 4.69
CA SER A 52 -18.19 36.66 4.40
C SER A 52 -17.44 36.30 5.69
N MET A 53 -17.59 37.11 6.75
CA MET A 53 -16.94 36.90 8.04
C MET A 53 -17.62 35.80 8.84
N GLY A 54 -18.95 35.70 8.78
CA GLY A 54 -19.72 34.59 9.36
C GLY A 54 -19.37 33.24 8.73
N GLY A 55 -18.87 33.24 7.49
CA GLY A 55 -18.36 32.05 6.80
C GLY A 55 -16.89 31.71 7.10
N ARG A 56 -16.11 32.56 7.78
CA ARG A 56 -14.70 32.30 8.05
C ARG A 56 -14.52 31.29 9.18
N LEU A 57 -13.68 30.28 8.94
CA LEU A 57 -13.17 29.43 10.02
C LEU A 57 -12.33 30.28 10.97
N LYS A 58 -12.68 30.29 12.25
CA LYS A 58 -11.80 30.82 13.29
C LYS A 58 -10.62 29.86 13.41
N MET A 59 -9.41 30.34 13.08
CA MET A 59 -8.20 29.55 13.26
C MET A 59 -7.94 29.36 14.77
N PRO A 60 -7.67 28.14 15.22
CA PRO A 60 -7.29 27.89 16.60
C PRO A 60 -5.98 28.60 16.96
N THR A 61 -5.88 29.02 18.21
CA THR A 61 -4.67 29.60 18.81
C THR A 61 -4.22 28.73 19.98
N PRO A 62 -3.01 28.95 20.56
CA PRO A 62 -2.58 28.20 21.73
C PRO A 62 -3.51 28.32 22.96
N GLU A 63 -4.34 29.37 23.02
CA GLU A 63 -5.32 29.60 24.10
C GLU A 63 -6.72 29.08 23.75
N SER A 64 -6.93 28.56 22.54
CA SER A 64 -8.22 28.02 22.11
C SER A 64 -8.61 26.79 22.92
N SER A 65 -9.90 26.67 23.23
CA SER A 65 -10.41 25.50 23.94
C SER A 65 -10.33 24.24 23.06
N ALA A 66 -10.35 23.06 23.69
CA ALA A 66 -10.40 21.80 22.97
C ALA A 66 -11.63 21.71 22.04
N GLU A 67 -12.76 22.28 22.43
CA GLU A 67 -13.98 22.32 21.62
C GLU A 67 -13.82 23.21 20.38
N GLU A 68 -13.19 24.38 20.52
CA GLU A 68 -12.90 25.27 19.38
C GLU A 68 -11.96 24.62 18.37
N VAL A 69 -10.91 23.96 18.86
CA VAL A 69 -9.96 23.20 18.03
C VAL A 69 -10.69 22.05 17.32
N ARG A 70 -11.54 21.31 18.05
CA ARG A 70 -12.29 20.18 17.49
C ARG A 70 -13.28 20.62 16.41
N ALA A 71 -14.00 21.72 16.64
CA ALA A 71 -14.91 22.28 15.65
C ALA A 71 -14.18 22.75 14.39
N PHE A 72 -12.96 23.29 14.54
CA PHE A 72 -12.10 23.60 13.40
C PHE A 72 -11.72 22.34 12.61
N TYR A 73 -11.22 21.30 13.29
CA TYR A 73 -10.84 20.04 12.64
C TYR A 73 -11.99 19.37 11.88
N GLN A 74 -13.20 19.35 12.45
CA GLN A 74 -14.37 18.82 11.77
C GLN A 74 -14.68 19.60 10.48
N LYS A 75 -14.60 20.94 10.52
CA LYS A 75 -14.83 21.75 9.32
C LYS A 75 -13.72 21.62 8.27
N THR A 76 -12.50 21.25 8.66
CA THR A 76 -11.40 20.96 7.72
C THR A 76 -11.41 19.51 7.20
N GLY A 77 -12.42 18.72 7.56
CA GLY A 77 -12.62 17.36 7.04
C GLY A 77 -12.05 16.23 7.89
N CYS A 78 -11.75 16.49 9.17
CA CYS A 78 -11.51 15.41 10.15
C CYS A 78 -12.83 14.65 10.41
N PRO A 79 -12.82 13.31 10.43
CA PRO A 79 -13.99 12.51 10.79
C PRO A 79 -14.49 12.74 12.22
N GLU A 80 -15.74 12.36 12.47
CA GLU A 80 -16.39 12.45 13.79
C GLU A 80 -15.78 11.53 14.84
N ASN A 81 -15.17 10.41 14.41
CA ASN A 81 -14.50 9.43 15.26
C ASN A 81 -13.31 8.76 14.50
N PRO A 82 -12.38 8.09 15.21
CA PRO A 82 -11.24 7.41 14.58
C PRO A 82 -11.63 6.33 13.55
N ALA A 83 -12.80 5.69 13.70
CA ALA A 83 -13.25 4.65 12.78
C ALA A 83 -13.64 5.20 11.39
N GLY A 84 -13.81 6.52 11.26
CA GLY A 84 -14.06 7.18 9.97
C GLY A 84 -12.84 7.22 9.04
N TYR A 85 -11.67 6.80 9.49
CA TYR A 85 -10.48 6.64 8.66
C TYR A 85 -10.42 5.25 8.03
N GLU A 86 -10.25 5.24 6.71
CA GLU A 86 -10.07 4.04 5.92
C GLU A 86 -8.58 3.80 5.68
N LEU A 87 -8.12 2.60 6.01
CA LEU A 87 -6.81 2.11 5.63
C LEU A 87 -7.04 1.20 4.43
N ALA A 88 -6.85 1.74 3.23
CA ALA A 88 -6.86 0.93 2.03
C ALA A 88 -5.55 0.11 2.02
N THR A 89 -5.58 -1.09 2.59
CA THR A 89 -4.46 -2.01 2.47
C THR A 89 -4.38 -2.46 1.00
N PRO A 90 -3.24 -2.30 0.32
CA PRO A 90 -3.10 -2.72 -1.05
C PRO A 90 -3.25 -4.23 -1.18
N GLU A 91 -3.56 -4.68 -2.39
CA GLU A 91 -3.47 -6.10 -2.73
C GLU A 91 -2.02 -6.58 -2.53
N GLY A 92 -1.82 -7.58 -1.68
CA GLY A 92 -0.51 -8.15 -1.37
C GLY A 92 -0.41 -8.72 0.04
N ASP A 93 0.64 -9.50 0.30
CA ASP A 93 0.94 -10.06 1.63
C ASP A 93 1.70 -9.04 2.49
N PHE A 94 1.04 -7.93 2.80
CA PHE A 94 1.56 -6.98 3.79
C PHE A 94 1.17 -7.44 5.19
N PRO A 95 2.09 -7.38 6.17
CA PRO A 95 1.76 -7.71 7.55
C PRO A 95 0.74 -6.70 8.08
N GLN A 96 -0.51 -7.14 8.21
CA GLN A 96 -1.55 -6.34 8.86
C GLN A 96 -1.38 -6.43 10.37
N ASN A 97 -1.44 -5.29 11.03
CA ASN A 97 -1.37 -5.19 12.48
C ASN A 97 -2.49 -4.27 12.95
N GLU A 98 -3.63 -4.86 13.28
CA GLU A 98 -4.83 -4.14 13.72
C GLU A 98 -4.55 -3.18 14.89
N SER A 99 -3.62 -3.53 15.80
CA SER A 99 -3.24 -2.66 16.91
C SER A 99 -2.55 -1.39 16.43
N MET A 100 -1.61 -1.52 15.49
CA MET A 100 -0.93 -0.39 14.88
C MET A 100 -1.89 0.46 14.03
N GLU A 101 -2.77 -0.20 13.27
CA GLU A 101 -3.78 0.46 12.45
C GLU A 101 -4.72 1.32 13.30
N ASN A 102 -5.26 0.77 14.39
CA ASN A 102 -6.11 1.49 15.32
C ASN A 102 -5.37 2.65 16.00
N ALA A 103 -4.09 2.46 16.37
CA ALA A 103 -3.28 3.52 16.94
C ALA A 103 -3.08 4.70 15.97
N ILE A 104 -2.80 4.41 14.69
CA ILE A 104 -2.62 5.43 13.66
C ILE A 104 -3.93 6.20 13.42
N LYS A 105 -5.07 5.51 13.38
CA LYS A 105 -6.39 6.17 13.26
C LYS A 105 -6.70 7.06 14.46
N GLN A 106 -6.35 6.61 15.67
CA GLN A 106 -6.52 7.41 16.90
C GLN A 106 -5.65 8.67 16.86
N ILE A 107 -4.36 8.55 16.49
CA ILE A 107 -3.46 9.70 16.36
C ILE A 107 -3.97 10.68 15.31
N ALA A 108 -4.40 10.19 14.15
CA ALA A 108 -4.95 11.05 13.09
C ALA A 108 -6.19 11.81 13.57
N TYR A 109 -7.05 11.16 14.37
CA TYR A 109 -8.23 11.77 14.95
C TYR A 109 -7.88 12.88 15.95
N ASP A 110 -6.96 12.60 16.87
CA ASP A 110 -6.53 13.54 17.90
C ASP A 110 -5.81 14.76 17.31
N MET A 111 -5.06 14.53 16.22
CA MET A 111 -4.33 15.57 15.49
C MET A 111 -5.20 16.31 14.46
N GLY A 112 -6.46 15.92 14.27
CA GLY A 112 -7.37 16.61 13.36
C GLY A 112 -7.05 16.45 11.87
N VAL A 113 -6.37 15.36 11.51
CA VAL A 113 -6.01 15.08 10.11
C VAL A 113 -7.28 14.95 9.27
N SER A 114 -7.32 15.52 8.06
CA SER A 114 -8.49 15.31 7.20
C SER A 114 -8.51 13.90 6.63
N LYS A 115 -9.71 13.35 6.37
CA LYS A 115 -9.87 12.02 5.74
C LYS A 115 -9.03 11.90 4.46
N GLN A 116 -9.08 12.92 3.59
CA GLN A 116 -8.32 12.96 2.35
C GLN A 116 -6.79 12.93 2.57
N SER A 117 -6.28 13.67 3.56
CA SER A 117 -4.85 13.70 3.86
C SER A 117 -4.39 12.34 4.38
N PHE A 118 -5.19 11.74 5.25
CA PHE A 118 -4.92 10.41 5.79
C PHE A 118 -4.84 9.36 4.68
N GLU A 119 -5.83 9.30 3.80
CA GLU A 119 -5.85 8.37 2.66
C GLU A 119 -4.64 8.58 1.74
N ALA A 120 -4.26 9.83 1.46
CA ALA A 120 -3.08 10.13 0.64
C ALA A 120 -1.77 9.67 1.29
N ILE A 121 -1.60 9.88 2.60
CA ILE A 121 -0.43 9.43 3.36
C ILE A 121 -0.34 7.90 3.33
N VAL A 122 -1.45 7.23 3.63
CA VAL A 122 -1.53 5.76 3.67
C VAL A 122 -1.21 5.17 2.30
N LYS A 123 -1.82 5.71 1.24
CA LYS A 123 -1.53 5.29 -0.13
C LYS A 123 -0.06 5.48 -0.49
N GLY A 124 0.50 6.66 -0.21
CA GLY A 124 1.91 6.96 -0.52
C GLY A 124 2.90 6.06 0.25
N TYR A 125 2.60 5.76 1.51
CA TYR A 125 3.38 4.81 2.31
C TYR A 125 3.41 3.42 1.69
N TYR A 126 2.25 2.91 1.27
CA TYR A 126 2.16 1.61 0.64
C TYR A 126 2.80 1.55 -0.74
N ASP A 127 2.62 2.59 -1.56
CA ASP A 127 3.27 2.69 -2.88
C ASP A 127 4.79 2.65 -2.72
N GLN A 128 5.34 3.40 -1.76
CA GLN A 128 6.77 3.40 -1.46
C GLN A 128 7.25 2.03 -0.95
N MET A 129 6.52 1.41 -0.02
CA MET A 129 6.90 0.10 0.51
C MET A 129 6.89 -0.98 -0.59
N SER A 130 5.94 -0.93 -1.51
CA SER A 130 5.90 -1.81 -2.69
C SER A 130 7.11 -1.58 -3.60
N ALA A 131 7.45 -0.32 -3.90
CA ALA A 131 8.62 0.03 -4.69
C ALA A 131 9.93 -0.46 -4.03
N ASP A 132 10.07 -0.29 -2.72
CA ASP A 132 11.23 -0.74 -1.96
C ASP A 132 11.36 -2.26 -1.96
N MET A 133 10.23 -2.99 -1.88
CA MET A 133 10.22 -4.45 -1.96
C MET A 133 10.67 -4.95 -3.33
N VAL A 134 10.21 -4.31 -4.42
CA VAL A 134 10.66 -4.62 -5.79
C VAL A 134 12.15 -4.33 -5.94
N ALA A 135 12.61 -3.15 -5.53
CA ALA A 135 14.01 -2.76 -5.61
C ALA A 135 14.93 -3.71 -4.81
N THR A 136 14.50 -4.12 -3.62
CA THR A 136 15.22 -5.08 -2.78
C THR A 136 15.32 -6.44 -3.46
N LYS A 137 14.21 -6.92 -4.07
CA LYS A 137 14.19 -8.17 -4.82
C LYS A 137 15.13 -8.13 -6.03
N GLU A 138 15.08 -7.07 -6.83
CA GLU A 138 15.95 -6.89 -7.99
C GLU A 138 17.43 -6.84 -7.59
N SER A 139 17.75 -6.14 -6.50
CA SER A 139 19.11 -6.09 -5.96
C SER A 139 19.59 -7.47 -5.49
N GLY A 140 18.73 -8.23 -4.79
CA GLY A 140 19.04 -9.59 -4.35
C GLY A 140 19.24 -10.55 -5.52
N GLU A 141 18.36 -10.49 -6.51
CA GLU A 141 18.45 -11.27 -7.74
C GLU A 141 19.74 -10.98 -8.51
N LYS A 142 20.13 -9.70 -8.63
CA LYS A 142 21.38 -9.32 -9.27
C LYS A 142 22.59 -9.98 -8.61
N VAL A 143 22.69 -9.91 -7.27
CA VAL A 143 23.77 -10.54 -6.50
C VAL A 143 23.79 -12.06 -6.73
N LEU A 144 22.63 -12.70 -6.70
CA LEU A 144 22.55 -14.14 -6.91
C LEU A 144 22.92 -14.55 -8.34
N ARG A 145 22.56 -13.77 -9.35
CA ARG A 145 22.95 -14.03 -10.74
C ARG A 145 24.45 -13.83 -10.95
N GLU A 146 25.05 -12.83 -10.30
CA GLU A 146 26.51 -12.63 -10.31
C GLU A 146 27.26 -13.80 -9.63
N ASP A 147 26.75 -14.28 -8.50
CA ASP A 147 27.39 -15.36 -7.73
C ASP A 147 27.17 -16.76 -8.33
N LEU A 148 25.97 -17.06 -8.84
CA LEU A 148 25.57 -18.40 -9.28
C LEU A 148 25.65 -18.60 -10.81
N GLY A 149 25.65 -17.52 -11.59
CA GLY A 149 25.71 -17.58 -13.06
C GLY A 149 24.64 -18.51 -13.64
N ASP A 150 25.07 -19.43 -14.51
CA ASP A 150 24.20 -20.42 -15.18
C ASP A 150 23.45 -21.36 -14.20
N SER A 151 23.95 -21.51 -12.97
CA SER A 151 23.33 -22.35 -11.95
C SER A 151 22.19 -21.66 -11.19
N TYR A 152 21.94 -20.36 -11.45
CA TYR A 152 20.95 -19.57 -10.74
C TYR A 152 19.56 -20.22 -10.73
N ASP A 153 19.03 -20.58 -11.90
CA ASP A 153 17.67 -21.12 -12.02
C ASP A 153 17.52 -22.47 -11.28
N GLU A 154 18.57 -23.30 -11.30
CA GLU A 154 18.57 -24.57 -10.57
C GLU A 154 18.73 -24.34 -9.06
N GLY A 155 19.57 -23.38 -8.66
CA GLY A 155 19.71 -22.94 -7.27
C GLY A 155 18.37 -22.49 -6.69
N ILE A 156 17.65 -21.61 -7.37
CA ILE A 156 16.33 -21.15 -6.90
C ILE A 156 15.34 -22.31 -6.73
N LYS A 157 15.33 -23.29 -7.64
CA LYS A 157 14.50 -24.50 -7.48
C LYS A 157 14.89 -25.32 -6.24
N ILE A 158 16.18 -25.47 -5.99
CA ILE A 158 16.69 -26.18 -4.80
C ILE A 158 16.30 -25.45 -3.52
N ALA A 159 16.45 -24.13 -3.48
CA ALA A 159 16.05 -23.30 -2.35
C ALA A 159 14.55 -23.43 -2.05
N ASN A 160 13.70 -23.35 -3.09
CA ASN A 160 12.25 -23.50 -2.94
C ASN A 160 11.87 -24.89 -2.41
N ARG A 161 12.49 -25.95 -2.94
CA ARG A 161 12.29 -27.32 -2.43
C ARG A 161 12.72 -27.47 -0.97
N PHE A 162 13.81 -26.82 -0.56
CA PHE A 162 14.22 -26.83 0.85
C PHE A 162 13.16 -26.15 1.73
N LEU A 163 12.62 -25.01 1.30
CA LEU A 163 11.58 -24.29 2.03
C LEU A 163 10.28 -25.10 2.15
N GLU A 164 9.93 -25.93 1.17
CA GLU A 164 8.81 -26.87 1.25
C GLU A 164 8.97 -27.91 2.38
N THR A 165 10.20 -28.15 2.86
CA THR A 165 10.46 -29.05 4.01
C THR A 165 10.44 -28.33 5.36
N CYS A 166 10.42 -27.00 5.35
CA CYS A 166 10.37 -26.18 6.57
C CYS A 166 8.94 -26.07 7.11
N SER A 167 8.80 -25.67 8.37
CA SER A 167 7.48 -25.43 8.95
C SER A 167 6.83 -24.17 8.37
N ASP A 168 5.49 -24.14 8.35
CA ASP A 168 4.72 -22.97 7.94
C ASP A 168 5.06 -21.73 8.78
N GLU A 169 5.34 -21.91 10.08
CA GLU A 169 5.78 -20.83 10.97
C GLU A 169 7.12 -20.22 10.53
N PHE A 170 8.09 -21.07 10.14
CA PHE A 170 9.37 -20.59 9.63
C PHE A 170 9.18 -19.84 8.31
N CYS A 171 8.40 -20.40 7.38
CA CYS A 171 8.12 -19.77 6.09
C CYS A 171 7.40 -18.42 6.28
N THR A 172 6.44 -18.34 7.20
CA THR A 172 5.74 -17.10 7.55
C THR A 172 6.71 -16.06 8.10
N MET A 173 7.56 -16.44 9.06
CA MET A 173 8.56 -15.56 9.65
C MET A 173 9.59 -15.10 8.61
N ALA A 174 10.10 -15.99 7.78
CA ALA A 174 11.07 -15.67 6.73
C ALA A 174 10.50 -14.67 5.71
N LYS A 175 9.19 -14.73 5.44
CA LYS A 175 8.49 -13.77 4.57
C LYS A 175 8.35 -12.41 5.24
N GLN A 176 7.93 -12.37 6.49
CA GLN A 176 7.79 -11.13 7.27
C GLN A 176 9.12 -10.39 7.45
N LEU A 177 10.21 -11.13 7.66
CA LEU A 177 11.55 -10.56 7.79
C LEU A 177 12.23 -10.24 6.44
N GLY A 178 11.56 -10.49 5.31
CA GLY A 178 12.11 -10.22 3.98
C GLY A 178 13.27 -11.15 3.58
N LEU A 179 13.43 -12.30 4.24
CA LEU A 179 14.55 -13.22 3.98
C LEU A 179 14.47 -13.88 2.60
N TYR A 180 13.27 -13.98 2.02
CA TYR A 180 13.03 -14.49 0.67
C TYR A 180 13.67 -13.64 -0.44
N ASN A 181 14.03 -12.40 -0.15
CA ASN A 181 14.72 -11.50 -1.08
C ASN A 181 16.20 -11.32 -0.70
N ASN A 182 16.65 -11.95 0.40
CA ASN A 182 18.01 -11.76 0.90
C ASN A 182 18.96 -12.79 0.27
N PRO A 183 19.99 -12.36 -0.49
CA PRO A 183 20.87 -13.28 -1.22
C PRO A 183 21.68 -14.20 -0.29
N ILE A 184 21.96 -13.80 0.95
CA ILE A 184 22.69 -14.65 1.91
C ILE A 184 21.82 -15.84 2.30
N PHE A 185 20.58 -15.58 2.71
CA PHE A 185 19.65 -16.64 3.12
C PHE A 185 19.29 -17.57 1.98
N ILE A 186 19.07 -17.02 0.78
CA ILE A 186 18.81 -17.83 -0.41
C ILE A 186 19.99 -18.77 -0.70
N LYS A 187 21.24 -18.28 -0.62
CA LYS A 187 22.43 -19.15 -0.77
C LYS A 187 22.53 -20.24 0.30
N GLU A 188 22.21 -19.93 1.55
CA GLU A 188 22.17 -20.92 2.63
C GLU A 188 21.09 -22.00 2.37
N TRP A 189 19.91 -21.60 1.87
CA TRP A 189 18.85 -22.55 1.50
C TRP A 189 19.23 -23.41 0.30
N ILE A 190 19.96 -22.86 -0.68
CA ILE A 190 20.54 -23.66 -1.77
C ILE A 190 21.49 -24.72 -1.19
N ALA A 191 22.45 -24.30 -0.37
CA ALA A 191 23.44 -25.21 0.21
C ALA A 191 22.79 -26.33 1.03
N LYS A 192 21.78 -25.99 1.85
CA LYS A 192 21.03 -26.98 2.64
C LYS A 192 20.12 -27.86 1.78
N GLY A 193 19.45 -27.30 0.79
CA GLY A 193 18.65 -28.06 -0.17
C GLY A 193 19.49 -29.06 -0.95
N THR A 194 20.69 -28.68 -1.40
CA THR A 194 21.62 -29.59 -2.07
C THR A 194 22.05 -30.74 -1.14
N GLN A 195 22.34 -30.46 0.13
CA GLN A 195 22.67 -31.49 1.12
C GLN A 195 21.50 -32.48 1.31
N THR A 196 20.29 -31.99 1.53
CA THR A 196 19.10 -32.84 1.74
C THR A 196 18.73 -33.65 0.50
N LEU A 197 18.86 -33.07 -0.70
CA LEU A 197 18.65 -33.80 -1.97
C LEU A 197 19.73 -34.86 -2.17
N SER A 198 21.00 -34.55 -1.85
CA SER A 198 22.08 -35.53 -1.93
C SER A 198 21.89 -36.68 -0.93
N ASP A 199 21.42 -36.39 0.29
CA ASP A 199 21.08 -37.42 1.28
C ASP A 199 19.85 -38.24 0.88
N THR A 200 18.89 -37.64 0.18
CA THR A 200 17.71 -38.35 -0.36
C THR A 200 18.07 -39.21 -1.57
N LEU A 201 19.00 -38.76 -2.42
CA LEU A 201 19.59 -39.56 -3.49
C LEU A 201 20.44 -40.71 -2.92
N ILE A 202 21.22 -40.46 -1.86
CA ILE A 202 22.02 -41.49 -1.17
C ILE A 202 21.10 -42.49 -0.45
N LYS A 203 20.03 -42.03 0.23
CA LYS A 203 19.02 -42.91 0.86
C LYS A 203 18.12 -43.63 -0.14
N GLY A 204 17.87 -43.03 -1.31
CA GLY A 204 17.21 -43.67 -2.46
C GLY A 204 18.09 -44.68 -3.20
N THR A 205 19.37 -44.79 -2.82
CA THR A 205 20.30 -45.81 -3.32
C THR A 205 20.70 -46.81 -2.21
N ALA A 206 19.93 -46.87 -1.13
CA ALA A 206 20.13 -47.82 -0.03
C ALA A 206 18.94 -48.76 0.10
N ASP A 207 18.58 -49.45 -0.98
CA ASP A 207 18.12 -50.84 -0.91
C ASP A 207 18.28 -51.49 -2.29
N GLY A 208 19.08 -52.54 -2.35
CA GLY A 208 19.34 -53.31 -3.56
C GLY A 208 20.74 -53.14 -4.12
N ASP A 209 21.64 -53.93 -3.56
CA ASP A 209 22.73 -54.66 -4.20
C ASP A 209 23.14 -54.27 -5.64
N LYS A 210 24.46 -54.20 -5.82
CA LYS A 210 25.10 -53.98 -7.11
C LYS A 210 24.87 -55.19 -8.02
N SER A 211 23.87 -55.12 -8.88
CA SER A 211 23.89 -55.87 -10.15
C SER A 211 23.24 -55.04 -11.25
N ASP A 212 23.89 -55.07 -12.40
CA ASP A 212 23.65 -54.31 -13.63
C ASP A 212 22.17 -54.03 -13.98
N GLY A 213 21.96 -52.87 -14.61
CA GLY A 213 20.66 -52.23 -14.78
C GLY A 213 19.49 -53.12 -15.27
N GLY A 214 18.36 -53.01 -14.57
CA GLY A 214 17.01 -53.09 -15.15
C GLY A 214 16.57 -54.39 -15.81
N TYR A 215 17.26 -55.51 -15.62
CA TYR A 215 16.86 -56.78 -16.22
C TYR A 215 15.62 -57.37 -15.53
N VAL A 216 14.54 -57.55 -16.32
CA VAL A 216 13.32 -58.29 -15.95
C VAL A 216 13.12 -59.40 -16.99
N PRO A 217 12.95 -60.66 -16.58
CA PRO A 217 12.77 -61.78 -17.52
C PRO A 217 11.51 -61.60 -18.35
N GLN A 218 11.55 -62.07 -19.59
CA GLN A 218 10.40 -62.03 -20.50
C GLN A 218 9.12 -62.65 -19.90
N TYR A 219 9.24 -63.73 -19.13
CA TYR A 219 8.16 -64.41 -18.43
C TYR A 219 8.36 -64.39 -16.91
N LYS A 220 8.10 -63.21 -16.31
CA LYS A 220 8.32 -62.94 -14.89
C LYS A 220 7.55 -63.84 -13.90
N ASP A 221 6.46 -64.50 -14.32
CA ASP A 221 5.60 -65.30 -13.44
C ASP A 221 5.75 -66.82 -13.71
N SER A 222 6.69 -67.22 -14.55
CA SER A 222 6.89 -68.62 -14.95
C SER A 222 8.36 -69.04 -14.80
N PRO A 223 8.86 -69.10 -13.55
CA PRO A 223 10.27 -69.35 -13.28
C PRO A 223 10.74 -70.69 -13.87
N GLU A 224 9.93 -71.74 -13.79
CA GLU A 224 10.28 -73.11 -14.21
C GLU A 224 10.74 -73.21 -15.67
N MET A 225 10.26 -72.31 -16.54
CA MET A 225 10.64 -72.27 -17.96
C MET A 225 12.14 -72.02 -18.17
N TYR A 226 12.80 -71.39 -17.20
CA TYR A 226 14.21 -71.04 -17.24
C TYR A 226 15.10 -72.02 -16.48
N ALA A 227 14.54 -73.09 -15.89
CA ALA A 227 15.29 -74.01 -15.04
C ALA A 227 16.40 -74.76 -15.81
N MET A 228 16.14 -75.13 -17.07
CA MET A 228 17.02 -76.00 -17.87
C MET A 228 17.61 -75.34 -19.13
N GLY A 229 17.29 -74.08 -19.43
CA GLY A 229 17.84 -73.37 -20.58
C GLY A 229 19.29 -72.92 -20.36
N ASP A 230 20.16 -73.09 -21.36
CA ASP A 230 21.58 -72.68 -21.28
C ASP A 230 21.87 -71.36 -22.03
N ASP A 231 20.84 -70.75 -22.59
CA ASP A 231 20.91 -69.44 -23.21
C ASP A 231 21.08 -68.32 -22.17
N ASP A 232 21.57 -67.16 -22.62
CA ASP A 232 21.88 -66.03 -21.76
C ASP A 232 20.63 -65.45 -21.06
N GLU A 233 19.45 -65.56 -21.68
CA GLU A 233 18.19 -65.12 -21.09
C GLU A 233 17.80 -66.04 -19.93
N SER A 234 17.88 -67.36 -20.11
CA SER A 234 17.63 -68.33 -19.03
C SER A 234 18.59 -68.18 -17.85
N LYS A 235 19.88 -67.89 -18.11
CA LYS A 235 20.88 -67.65 -17.05
C LYS A 235 20.56 -66.40 -16.23
N LYS A 236 20.29 -65.27 -16.90
CA LYS A 236 19.94 -64.01 -16.23
C LYS A 236 18.60 -64.11 -15.50
N ALA A 237 17.61 -64.80 -16.08
CA ALA A 237 16.33 -65.05 -15.45
C ALA A 237 16.48 -65.86 -14.16
N ARG A 238 17.31 -66.92 -14.17
CA ARG A 238 17.56 -67.69 -12.95
C ARG A 238 18.21 -66.86 -11.84
N GLU A 239 19.16 -65.97 -12.18
CA GLU A 239 19.74 -65.05 -11.20
C GLU A 239 18.71 -64.07 -10.63
N TYR A 240 17.86 -63.50 -11.50
CA TYR A 240 16.76 -62.61 -11.12
C TYR A 240 15.77 -63.27 -10.14
N PHE A 241 15.41 -64.54 -10.36
CA PHE A 241 14.50 -65.30 -9.51
C PHE A 241 15.16 -65.83 -8.24
N LYS A 242 16.45 -66.20 -8.30
CA LYS A 242 17.24 -66.60 -7.14
C LYS A 242 17.41 -65.45 -6.14
N ALA A 243 17.63 -64.24 -6.62
CA ALA A 243 17.63 -63.04 -5.78
C ALA A 243 16.28 -62.79 -5.06
N ARG A 244 15.20 -63.39 -5.57
CA ARG A 244 13.84 -63.33 -5.00
C ARG A 244 13.44 -64.61 -4.25
N GLY A 245 14.41 -65.47 -3.94
CA GLY A 245 14.22 -66.66 -3.10
C GLY A 245 13.69 -67.90 -3.81
N ILE A 246 13.63 -67.91 -5.15
CA ILE A 246 13.24 -69.10 -5.92
C ILE A 246 14.50 -69.86 -6.34
N THR A 247 14.59 -71.14 -5.96
CA THR A 247 15.68 -72.03 -6.33
C THR A 247 15.23 -73.05 -7.37
N TYR A 248 16.06 -73.26 -8.38
CA TYR A 248 15.84 -74.18 -9.50
C TYR A 248 16.48 -75.53 -9.27
#